data_AF-A0A519KHL4-F1
#
_entry.id   AF-A0A519KHL4-F1
#
_cell.length_a   1.000
_cell.length_b   1.000
_cell.length_c   1.000
_cell.angle_alpha   90.00
_cell.angle_beta   90.00
_cell.angle_gamma   90.00
#
_symmetry.space_group_name_H-M   'P 1'
#
loop_
_entity.id
_entity.type
_entity.pdbx_description
1 polymer ?
#
loop_
_entity_poly.entity_id
_entity_poly.type
_entity_poly.pdbx_seq_one_letter_code
_entity_poly.pdbx_strand_id
1 'polypeptide(L)'
;MSKTTLSLNQNYFTSEVTKAFLIDFENACMTMELSAFADLFKNYNLEFIEDYREVFDMIAHIMTSWKNPGQVSTLLEVTCSDSKCIFCYIGKAVKVYKWTYRHLNAEPPMNRVVYETQVGFYFGYNKNQLREFGVCNAYIK
;
A
#
# COMPACT_ATOMS: atom_id res chain seq x y z
N MET A 1 19.55 -0.87 7.74
CA MET A 1 18.69 -0.48 6.61
C MET A 1 17.35 -1.13 6.88
N SER A 2 16.25 -0.37 6.93
CA SER A 2 14.93 -0.97 7.13
C SER A 2 14.55 -1.76 5.88
N LYS A 3 14.02 -2.96 6.07
CA LYS A 3 13.53 -3.81 5.00
C LYS A 3 12.15 -3.33 4.59
N THR A 4 11.96 -3.19 3.29
CA THR A 4 10.73 -2.62 2.73
C THR A 4 9.92 -3.67 2.00
N THR A 5 10.33 -4.94 2.12
CA THR A 5 9.75 -6.08 1.42
C THR A 5 9.70 -7.30 2.33
N LEU A 6 8.62 -8.07 2.19
CA LEU A 6 8.38 -9.38 2.77
C LEU A 6 8.75 -10.46 1.75
N SER A 7 9.42 -11.51 2.22
CA SER A 7 9.54 -12.76 1.46
C SER A 7 8.40 -13.70 1.86
N LEU A 8 7.63 -14.13 0.87
CA LEU A 8 6.43 -14.94 1.05
C LEU A 8 6.72 -16.43 0.87
N ASN A 9 6.07 -17.27 1.69
CA ASN A 9 6.24 -18.71 1.64
C ASN A 9 5.65 -19.29 0.35
N GLN A 10 6.48 -20.01 -0.38
CA GLN A 10 6.14 -20.56 -1.69
C GLN A 10 5.04 -21.62 -1.66
N ASN A 11 4.90 -22.32 -0.54
CA ASN A 11 3.90 -23.37 -0.35
C ASN A 11 2.52 -22.81 -0.01
N TYR A 12 2.46 -21.55 0.46
CA TYR A 12 1.21 -20.89 0.84
C TYR A 12 0.69 -19.97 -0.27
N PHE A 13 1.56 -19.13 -0.85
CA PHE A 13 1.19 -18.27 -1.98
C PHE A 13 1.18 -19.05 -3.31
N THR A 14 0.16 -19.88 -3.49
CA THR A 14 -0.13 -20.50 -4.79
C THR A 14 -0.60 -19.44 -5.80
N SER A 15 -0.80 -19.85 -7.05
CA SER A 15 -1.30 -18.94 -8.09
C SER A 15 -2.71 -18.43 -7.77
N GLU A 16 -3.54 -19.26 -7.15
CA GLU A 16 -4.91 -18.93 -6.74
C GLU A 16 -4.89 -17.96 -5.56
N VAL A 17 -4.10 -18.26 -4.52
CA VAL A 17 -3.93 -17.39 -3.35
C VAL A 17 -3.34 -16.04 -3.76
N THR A 18 -2.38 -16.04 -4.70
CA THR A 18 -1.81 -14.81 -5.25
C THR A 18 -2.88 -13.95 -5.93
N LYS A 19 -3.77 -14.54 -6.74
CA LYS A 19 -4.86 -13.78 -7.38
C LYS A 19 -5.83 -13.21 -6.36
N ALA A 20 -6.23 -14.01 -5.37
CA ALA A 20 -7.11 -13.56 -4.29
C ALA A 20 -6.48 -12.40 -3.51
N PHE A 21 -5.21 -12.55 -3.13
CA PHE A 21 -4.45 -11.51 -2.43
C PHE A 21 -4.43 -10.20 -3.21
N LEU A 22 -4.19 -10.24 -4.53
CA LEU A 22 -4.12 -9.02 -5.33
C LEU A 22 -5.47 -8.29 -5.42
N ILE A 23 -6.59 -9.01 -5.43
CA ILE A 23 -7.94 -8.43 -5.43
C ILE A 23 -8.22 -7.77 -4.08
N ASP A 24 -7.96 -8.49 -2.98
CA ASP A 24 -8.17 -7.95 -1.63
C ASP A 24 -7.24 -6.77 -1.35
N PHE A 25 -6.02 -6.84 -1.86
CA PHE A 25 -5.04 -5.77 -1.79
C PHE A 25 -5.51 -4.51 -2.54
N GLU A 26 -6.04 -4.67 -3.75
CA GLU A 26 -6.60 -3.57 -4.51
C GLU A 26 -7.78 -2.94 -3.77
N ASN A 27 -8.67 -3.75 -3.20
CA ASN A 27 -9.78 -3.28 -2.37
C ASN A 27 -9.29 -2.48 -1.15
N ALA A 28 -8.27 -2.97 -0.45
CA ALA A 28 -7.68 -2.25 0.68
C ALA A 28 -7.13 -0.88 0.25
N CYS A 29 -6.44 -0.82 -0.89
CA CYS A 29 -5.94 0.43 -1.46
C CYS A 29 -7.06 1.42 -1.82
N MET A 30 -8.24 0.97 -2.22
CA MET A 30 -9.36 1.87 -2.57
C MET A 30 -9.96 2.60 -1.35
N THR A 31 -9.66 2.16 -0.13
CA THR A 31 -10.25 2.73 1.10
C THR A 31 -9.39 3.80 1.75
N MET A 32 -8.08 3.78 1.52
CA MET A 32 -7.10 4.56 2.29
C MET A 32 -7.25 4.36 3.82
N GLU A 33 -7.68 3.18 4.27
CA GLU A 33 -7.82 2.85 5.69
C GLU A 33 -6.76 1.84 6.15
N LEU A 34 -6.00 2.20 7.19
CA LEU A 34 -4.96 1.33 7.75
C LEU A 34 -5.55 0.00 8.29
N SER A 35 -6.80 0.02 8.78
CA SER A 35 -7.48 -1.20 9.21
C SER A 35 -7.72 -2.18 8.07
N ALA A 36 -8.00 -1.70 6.85
CA ALA A 36 -8.16 -2.57 5.69
C ALA A 36 -6.85 -3.30 5.34
N PHE A 37 -5.70 -2.63 5.49
CA PHE A 37 -4.40 -3.28 5.37
C PHE A 37 -4.13 -4.25 6.52
N ALA A 38 -4.52 -3.91 7.76
CA ALA A 38 -4.34 -4.82 8.90
C ALA A 38 -5.14 -6.12 8.71
N ASP A 39 -6.40 -6.01 8.27
CA ASP A 39 -7.27 -7.14 7.98
C ASP A 39 -6.72 -7.97 6.83
N LEU A 40 -6.25 -7.34 5.75
CA LEU A 40 -5.58 -8.02 4.65
C LEU A 40 -4.38 -8.84 5.17
N PHE A 41 -3.47 -8.23 5.89
CA PHE A 41 -2.25 -8.91 6.32
C PHE A 41 -2.56 -10.06 7.28
N LYS A 42 -3.57 -9.91 8.13
CA LYS A 42 -4.07 -10.98 8.99
C LYS A 42 -4.69 -12.13 8.19
N ASN A 43 -5.54 -11.84 7.20
CA ASN A 43 -6.22 -12.85 6.38
C ASN A 43 -5.24 -13.75 5.62
N TYR A 44 -4.06 -13.22 5.28
CA TYR A 44 -3.00 -13.95 4.59
C TYR A 44 -1.85 -14.37 5.52
N ASN A 45 -2.05 -14.32 6.85
CA ASN A 45 -1.08 -14.72 7.87
C ASN A 45 0.30 -14.04 7.71
N LEU A 46 0.34 -12.83 7.17
CA LEU A 46 1.58 -12.08 6.94
C LEU A 46 2.20 -11.63 8.28
N GLU A 47 1.40 -11.56 9.35
CA GLU A 47 1.86 -11.13 10.68
C GLU A 47 2.97 -12.00 11.29
N PHE A 48 3.12 -13.23 10.81
CA PHE A 48 4.15 -14.18 11.25
C PHE A 48 5.46 -14.09 10.45
N ILE A 49 5.55 -13.17 9.49
CA ILE A 49 6.77 -12.93 8.70
C ILE A 49 7.64 -11.94 9.45
N GLU A 50 8.94 -12.23 9.57
CA GLU A 50 9.93 -11.46 10.35
C GLU A 50 9.89 -9.95 10.05
N ASP A 51 9.66 -9.59 8.79
CA ASP A 51 9.71 -8.20 8.30
C ASP A 51 8.34 -7.51 8.20
N TYR A 52 7.27 -8.19 8.66
CA TYR A 52 5.88 -7.71 8.59
C TYR A 52 5.72 -6.30 9.15
N ARG A 53 6.19 -6.10 10.38
CA ARG A 53 5.98 -4.86 11.11
C ARG A 53 6.60 -3.67 10.39
N GLU A 54 7.81 -3.84 9.85
CA GLU A 54 8.48 -2.75 9.13
C GLU A 54 7.69 -2.33 7.89
N VAL A 55 7.20 -3.29 7.10
CA VAL A 55 6.39 -2.99 5.90
C VAL A 55 5.05 -2.36 6.28
N PHE A 56 4.39 -2.88 7.31
CA PHE A 56 3.11 -2.35 7.79
C PHE A 56 3.25 -0.93 8.35
N ASP A 57 4.30 -0.68 9.14
CA ASP A 57 4.59 0.64 9.72
C ASP A 57 4.93 1.67 8.63
N MET A 58 5.58 1.26 7.53
CA MET A 58 5.78 2.15 6.37
C MET A 58 4.46 2.55 5.71
N ILE A 59 3.53 1.61 5.53
CA ILE A 59 2.20 1.90 4.99
C ILE A 59 1.47 2.85 5.94
N ALA A 60 1.49 2.56 7.24
CA ALA A 60 0.91 3.41 8.27
C ALA A 60 1.50 4.82 8.24
N HIS A 61 2.82 4.95 8.10
CA HIS A 61 3.52 6.22 8.05
C HIS A 61 3.06 7.08 6.87
N ILE A 62 2.98 6.52 5.67
CA ILE A 62 2.52 7.22 4.46
C ILE A 62 1.07 7.73 4.62
N MET A 63 0.27 6.97 5.37
CA MET A 63 -1.13 7.27 5.63
C MET A 63 -1.37 8.15 6.88
N THR A 64 -0.33 8.62 7.57
CA THR A 64 -0.49 9.43 8.80
C THR A 64 -1.28 10.72 8.54
N SER A 65 -1.02 11.37 7.41
CA SER A 65 -1.74 12.58 6.97
C SER A 65 -3.25 12.38 6.77
N TRP A 66 -3.68 11.15 6.44
CA TRP A 66 -5.10 10.80 6.30
C TRP A 66 -5.84 10.89 7.65
N LYS A 67 -5.23 10.33 8.71
CA LYS A 67 -5.80 10.24 10.06
C LYS A 67 -5.36 11.44 10.90
N ASN A 68 -5.76 12.64 10.52
CA ASN A 68 -5.54 13.83 11.33
C ASN A 68 -6.65 13.92 12.41
N PRO A 69 -6.33 13.75 13.71
CA PRO A 69 -7.34 13.69 14.77
C PRO A 69 -8.21 14.95 14.79
N GLY A 70 -9.53 14.77 14.76
CA GLY A 70 -10.51 15.87 14.74
C GLY A 70 -10.88 16.39 13.35
N GLN A 71 -10.21 15.93 12.29
CA GLN A 71 -10.58 16.27 10.91
C GLN A 71 -11.30 15.10 10.24
N VAL A 72 -12.55 15.31 9.83
CA VAL A 72 -13.25 14.35 8.97
C VAL A 72 -12.64 14.43 7.57
N SER A 73 -11.85 13.44 7.20
CA SER A 73 -11.27 13.30 5.87
C SER A 73 -12.27 12.63 4.93
N THR A 74 -12.27 13.04 3.67
CA THR A 74 -13.04 12.39 2.60
C THR A 74 -12.13 12.10 1.43
N LEU A 75 -12.13 10.83 1.01
CA LEU A 75 -11.39 10.37 -0.15
C LEU A 75 -12.16 10.81 -1.39
N LEU A 76 -11.49 11.56 -2.26
CA LEU A 76 -12.08 12.10 -3.48
C LEU A 76 -11.82 11.16 -4.65
N GLU A 77 -10.59 10.62 -4.74
CA GLU A 77 -10.16 9.79 -5.85
C GLU A 77 -9.01 8.87 -5.42
N VAL A 78 -8.98 7.67 -6.00
CA VAL A 78 -7.83 6.77 -5.99
C VAL A 78 -7.44 6.48 -7.43
N THR A 79 -6.20 6.73 -7.78
CA THR A 79 -5.64 6.35 -9.09
C THR A 79 -4.55 5.32 -8.91
N CYS A 80 -4.46 4.38 -9.85
CA CYS A 80 -3.43 3.35 -9.89
C CYS A 80 -2.69 3.43 -11.23
N SER A 81 -1.36 3.33 -11.18
CA SER A 81 -0.52 3.35 -12.38
C SER A 81 0.73 2.49 -12.18
N ASP A 82 1.33 2.04 -13.28
CA ASP A 82 2.65 1.41 -13.21
C ASP A 82 3.73 2.45 -12.90
N SER A 83 4.71 2.07 -12.08
CA SER A 83 5.85 2.92 -11.76
C SER A 83 6.67 3.24 -13.00
N LYS A 84 6.94 4.53 -13.22
CA LYS A 84 7.80 5.03 -14.32
C LYS A 84 9.30 4.95 -14.02
N CYS A 85 9.69 4.36 -12.87
CA CYS A 85 11.08 4.25 -12.48
C CYS A 85 11.86 3.33 -13.43
N ILE A 86 13.02 3.78 -13.92
CA ILE A 86 13.86 3.01 -14.86
C ILE A 86 14.25 1.63 -14.33
N PHE A 87 14.42 1.50 -13.01
CA PHE A 87 14.72 0.21 -12.37
C PHE A 87 13.52 -0.76 -12.36
N CYS A 88 12.28 -0.25 -12.45
CA CYS A 88 11.08 -1.10 -12.54
C CYS A 88 10.95 -1.74 -13.93
N TYR A 89 11.41 -1.07 -14.99
CA TYR A 89 11.44 -1.61 -16.37
C TYR A 89 12.34 -2.86 -16.54
N ILE A 90 13.29 -3.08 -15.62
CA ILE A 90 14.28 -4.17 -15.71
C ILE A 90 13.77 -5.47 -15.05
N GLY A 91 12.53 -5.52 -14.55
CA GLY A 91 11.89 -6.78 -14.16
C GLY A 91 11.13 -6.76 -12.82
N LYS A 92 10.81 -5.59 -12.28
CA LYS A 92 10.04 -5.48 -11.02
C LYS A 92 8.73 -4.74 -11.28
N ALA A 93 7.61 -5.42 -11.04
CA ALA A 93 6.29 -4.82 -11.13
C ALA A 93 6.07 -3.96 -9.88
N VAL A 94 5.99 -2.64 -10.07
CA VAL A 94 5.62 -1.70 -9.01
C VAL A 94 4.36 -0.97 -9.44
N LYS A 95 3.30 -1.11 -8.65
CA LYS A 95 2.05 -0.35 -8.82
C LYS A 95 2.05 0.83 -7.85
N VAL A 96 1.77 2.01 -8.37
CA VAL A 96 1.68 3.25 -7.60
C VAL A 96 0.22 3.59 -7.39
N TYR A 97 -0.18 3.67 -6.13
CA TYR A 97 -1.48 4.16 -5.73
C TYR A 97 -1.34 5.60 -5.27
N LYS A 98 -2.16 6.49 -5.83
CA LYS A 98 -2.25 7.89 -5.43
C LYS A 98 -3.65 8.13 -4.89
N TRP A 99 -3.71 8.64 -3.67
CA TRP A 99 -4.92 9.03 -2.99
C TRP A 99 -5.04 10.55 -2.96
N THR A 100 -6.19 11.02 -3.43
CA THR A 100 -6.57 12.44 -3.43
C THR A 100 -7.69 12.62 -2.42
N TYR A 101 -7.52 13.52 -1.46
CA TYR A 101 -8.48 13.69 -0.37
C TYR A 101 -8.58 15.13 0.15
N ARG A 102 -9.56 15.36 1.01
CA ARG A 102 -9.81 16.65 1.66
C ARG A 102 -10.21 16.47 3.11
N HIS A 103 -9.80 17.40 3.97
CA HIS A 103 -10.23 17.49 5.35
C HIS A 103 -11.42 18.45 5.49
N LEU A 104 -12.64 17.93 5.65
CA LEU A 104 -13.86 18.74 5.66
C LEU A 104 -13.96 19.65 6.89
N ASN A 105 -13.44 19.21 8.04
CA ASN A 105 -13.50 19.95 9.30
C ASN A 105 -12.25 20.80 9.60
N ALA A 106 -11.35 20.97 8.63
CA ALA A 106 -10.22 21.87 8.81
C ALA A 106 -10.68 23.34 8.86
N GLU A 107 -9.93 24.21 9.53
CA GLU A 107 -10.27 25.64 9.56
C GLU A 107 -10.14 26.27 8.16
N PRO A 108 -11.06 27.15 7.72
CA PRO A 108 -10.91 27.86 6.46
C PRO A 108 -9.61 28.66 6.40
N PRO A 109 -8.85 28.62 5.28
CA PRO A 109 -9.23 28.05 3.98
C PRO A 109 -8.85 26.57 3.79
N MET A 110 -8.28 25.91 4.81
CA MET A 110 -7.71 24.56 4.70
C MET A 110 -8.76 23.49 4.39
N ASN A 111 -10.03 23.71 4.72
CA ASN A 111 -11.14 22.82 4.32
C ASN A 111 -11.41 22.78 2.81
N ARG A 112 -10.80 23.67 2.02
CA ARG A 112 -10.89 23.66 0.56
C ARG A 112 -9.67 23.05 -0.11
N VAL A 113 -8.59 22.86 0.65
CA VAL A 113 -7.33 22.30 0.14
C VAL A 113 -7.55 20.83 -0.22
N VAL A 114 -7.03 20.46 -1.39
CA VAL A 114 -6.97 19.07 -1.84
C VAL A 114 -5.56 18.57 -1.57
N TYR A 115 -5.48 17.49 -0.82
CA TYR A 115 -4.24 16.82 -0.46
C TYR A 115 -4.05 15.61 -1.35
N GLU A 116 -2.78 15.27 -1.58
CA GLU A 116 -2.39 14.11 -2.36
C GLU A 116 -1.29 13.37 -1.61
N THR A 117 -1.42 12.05 -1.50
CA THR A 117 -0.31 11.19 -1.10
C THR A 117 -0.27 9.95 -1.98
N GLN A 118 0.90 9.33 -2.07
CA GLN A 118 1.12 8.20 -2.95
C GLN A 118 2.05 7.18 -2.31
N VAL A 119 1.86 5.93 -2.70
CA VAL A 119 2.71 4.81 -2.29
C VAL A 119 2.94 3.90 -3.50
N GLY A 120 4.17 3.44 -3.65
CA GLY A 120 4.52 2.39 -4.61
C GLY A 120 4.55 1.05 -3.90
N PHE A 121 3.85 0.05 -4.41
CA PHE A 121 3.91 -1.32 -3.94
C PHE A 121 4.64 -2.20 -4.92
N TYR A 122 5.57 -2.99 -4.39
CA TYR A 122 6.38 -3.94 -5.12
C TYR A 122 5.74 -5.32 -5.08
N PHE A 123 5.71 -5.99 -6.24
CA PHE A 123 5.27 -7.37 -6.40
C PHE A 123 6.33 -8.17 -7.16
N GLY A 124 7.01 -9.07 -6.46
CA GLY A 124 7.97 -10.02 -7.02
C GLY A 124 7.30 -11.36 -7.28
N TYR A 125 7.32 -11.81 -8.54
CA TYR A 125 6.67 -13.06 -8.96
C TYR A 125 7.67 -14.13 -9.38
N ASN A 126 7.31 -15.38 -9.16
CA ASN A 126 7.95 -16.54 -9.77
C ASN A 126 6.86 -17.54 -10.20
N LYS A 127 6.81 -17.92 -11.49
CA LYS A 127 5.79 -18.82 -12.04
C LYS A 127 4.35 -18.44 -11.63
N ASN A 128 4.00 -17.15 -11.73
CA ASN A 128 2.71 -16.56 -11.34
C ASN A 128 2.37 -16.62 -9.84
N GLN A 129 3.32 -16.99 -9.00
CA GLN A 129 3.17 -16.98 -7.55
C GLN A 129 3.87 -15.76 -6.97
N LEU A 130 3.20 -15.05 -6.07
CA LEU A 130 3.82 -13.94 -5.35
C LEU A 130 4.89 -14.50 -4.41
N ARG A 131 6.10 -13.96 -4.52
CA ARG A 131 7.28 -14.34 -3.73
C ARG A 131 7.76 -13.21 -2.86
N GLU A 132 7.61 -11.99 -3.34
CA GLU A 132 8.00 -10.82 -2.60
C GLU A 132 6.90 -9.77 -2.72
N PHE A 133 6.65 -9.08 -1.62
CA PHE A 133 5.67 -8.01 -1.55
C PHE A 133 6.19 -6.91 -0.65
N GLY A 134 5.94 -5.64 -0.97
CA GLY A 134 6.24 -4.58 -0.02
C GLY A 134 6.10 -3.19 -0.60
N VAL A 135 6.77 -2.23 0.04
CA VAL A 135 6.76 -0.81 -0.33
C VAL A 135 8.03 -0.45 -1.10
N CYS A 136 7.85 0.32 -2.17
CA CYS A 136 8.93 0.85 -2.98
C CYS A 136 9.48 2.14 -2.38
N ASN A 137 10.77 2.11 -2.02
CA ASN A 137 11.48 3.23 -1.39
C ASN A 137 11.44 4.54 -2.16
N ALA A 138 11.31 4.50 -3.49
CA ALA A 138 11.21 5.70 -4.31
C ALA A 138 9.96 6.55 -4.00
N TYR A 139 8.98 5.98 -3.28
CA TYR A 139 7.71 6.62 -2.94
C TYR A 139 7.54 6.83 -1.43
N ILE A 140 8.54 6.48 -0.62
CA ILE A 140 8.56 6.81 0.80
C ILE A 140 9.06 8.26 0.90
N LYS A 141 8.20 9.17 1.37
CA LYS A 141 8.49 10.59 1.55
C LYS A 141 8.44 10.95 3.03
#